data_AF-A0A5M6CGV8-F1
#
_entry.id   AF-A0A5M6CGV8-F1
#
_cell.length_a   1.000
_cell.length_b   1.000
_cell.length_c   1.000
_cell.angle_alpha   90.00
_cell.angle_beta   90.00
_cell.angle_gamma   90.00
#
_symmetry.space_group_name_H-M   'P 1'
#
loop_
_entity.id
_entity.type
_entity.pdbx_description
1 polymer ?
#
loop_
_entity_poly.entity_id
_entity_poly.type
_entity_poly.pdbx_seq_one_letter_code
_entity_poly.pdbx_strand_id
1 'polypeptide(L)'
;MKKIVLLLTAFIGLTALQSCTVEEYYEDRGYNENISQVFELSNETLSTVEDAYTYSATWNFTTPIFDSDNVLVYRWQGNSWVLVPVSYNLGGSDMVKYDYDFTRYDVKVYFSANFPVNDLTNAEYNDFVYRQTFRVVVVPGGFQQKMNFSDYNATISALGLENAPVKTMQIKK
;
A
#
# COMPACT_ATOMS: atom_id res chain seq x y z
N MET A 1 -35.39 3.31 58.90
CA MET A 1 -34.98 2.13 58.10
C MET A 1 -35.31 2.46 56.65
N LYS A 2 -34.35 2.93 55.85
CA LYS A 2 -33.38 2.14 55.07
C LYS A 2 -34.09 1.26 54.02
N LYS A 3 -33.67 1.50 52.77
CA LYS A 3 -33.80 0.64 51.57
C LYS A 3 -35.11 0.85 50.81
N ILE A 4 -35.04 1.53 49.66
CA ILE A 4 -35.81 1.28 48.42
C ILE A 4 -35.49 2.33 47.32
N VAL A 5 -34.80 3.44 47.63
CA VAL A 5 -34.46 4.48 46.62
C VAL A 5 -33.18 4.17 45.82
N LEU A 6 -32.72 2.92 45.75
CA LEU A 6 -31.43 2.57 45.14
C LEU A 6 -31.51 1.51 44.02
N LEU A 7 -32.62 1.46 43.26
CA LEU A 7 -32.77 0.50 42.15
C LEU A 7 -33.32 1.08 40.84
N LEU A 8 -33.58 2.40 40.76
CA LEU A 8 -34.21 3.02 39.57
C LEU A 8 -33.28 3.94 38.75
N THR A 9 -32.00 4.08 39.13
CA THR A 9 -31.03 4.94 38.41
C THR A 9 -29.99 4.16 37.59
N ALA A 10 -30.10 2.83 37.51
CA ALA A 10 -29.11 1.97 36.86
C ALA A 10 -29.52 1.48 35.45
N PHE A 11 -30.37 2.22 34.72
CA PHE A 11 -30.80 1.82 33.37
C PHE A 11 -30.88 2.94 32.32
N ILE A 12 -30.27 4.10 32.58
CA ILE A 12 -30.22 5.22 31.62
C ILE A 12 -28.80 5.38 31.00
N GLY A 13 -27.89 4.43 31.27
CA GLY A 13 -26.48 4.54 30.89
C GLY A 13 -26.05 3.77 29.62
N LEU A 14 -26.97 3.25 28.80
CA LEU A 14 -26.60 2.35 27.69
C LEU A 14 -27.06 2.77 26.28
N THR A 15 -27.60 3.97 26.07
CA THR A 15 -28.08 4.39 24.74
C THR A 15 -27.11 5.27 23.94
N ALA A 16 -25.88 5.48 24.41
CA ALA A 16 -24.89 6.32 23.72
C ALA A 16 -23.80 5.54 22.96
N LEU A 17 -23.95 4.22 22.78
CA LEU A 17 -23.17 3.50 21.76
C LEU A 17 -23.82 3.75 20.39
N GLN A 18 -23.79 5.00 19.93
CA GLN A 18 -23.92 5.25 18.50
C GLN A 18 -22.64 4.69 17.88
N SER A 19 -22.75 3.47 17.35
CA SER A 19 -21.81 2.97 16.37
C SER A 19 -21.73 4.05 15.29
N CYS A 20 -20.62 4.78 15.24
CA CYS A 20 -20.25 5.52 14.04
C CYS A 20 -19.93 4.47 12.98
N THR A 21 -20.94 3.83 12.41
CA THR A 21 -20.82 3.37 11.04
C THR A 21 -20.74 4.65 10.23
N VAL A 22 -19.52 5.02 9.82
CA VAL A 22 -19.38 6.00 8.75
C VAL A 22 -20.09 5.37 7.55
N GLU A 23 -21.28 5.87 7.22
CA GLU A 23 -21.90 5.60 5.94
C GLU A 23 -21.01 6.28 4.90
N GLU A 24 -20.00 5.54 4.44
CA GLU A 24 -19.23 5.96 3.31
C GLU A 24 -20.14 5.97 2.09
N TYR A 25 -20.42 7.18 1.62
CA TYR A 25 -21.08 7.38 0.35
C TYR A 25 -20.14 6.90 -0.74
N TYR A 26 -20.32 5.66 -1.17
CA TYR A 26 -19.78 5.20 -2.44
C TYR A 26 -20.55 5.95 -3.53
N GLU A 27 -19.88 6.85 -4.25
CA GLU A 27 -20.42 7.27 -5.55
C GLU A 27 -20.68 5.99 -6.34
N ASP A 28 -21.95 5.80 -6.73
CA ASP A 28 -22.40 4.73 -7.61
C ASP A 28 -21.68 4.88 -8.95
N ARG A 29 -20.45 4.35 -9.02
CA ARG A 29 -19.71 4.14 -10.26
C ARG A 29 -20.40 2.96 -10.93
N GLY A 30 -21.50 3.27 -11.62
CA GLY A 30 -22.45 2.30 -12.12
C GLY A 30 -21.82 1.03 -12.70
N TYR A 31 -22.34 -0.12 -12.26
CA TYR A 31 -22.33 -1.43 -12.92
C TYR A 31 -20.98 -1.92 -13.49
N ASN A 32 -19.85 -1.50 -12.90
CA ASN A 32 -18.49 -2.00 -13.18
C ASN A 32 -17.73 -2.14 -11.86
N GLU A 33 -18.29 -2.89 -10.91
CA GLU A 33 -17.87 -2.95 -9.50
C GLU A 33 -16.54 -3.69 -9.25
N ASN A 34 -15.66 -3.80 -10.26
CA ASN A 34 -14.33 -4.43 -10.20
C ASN A 34 -13.33 -3.70 -11.09
N ILE A 35 -13.15 -2.38 -10.92
CA ILE A 35 -12.19 -1.63 -11.75
C ILE A 35 -10.79 -1.86 -11.20
N SER A 36 -10.08 -2.82 -11.79
CA SER A 36 -8.64 -2.93 -11.67
C SER A 36 -7.99 -1.61 -12.08
N GLN A 37 -6.92 -1.22 -11.40
CA GLN A 37 -6.20 0.02 -11.72
C GLN A 37 -4.69 -0.20 -11.60
N VAL A 38 -3.93 0.51 -12.43
CA VAL A 38 -2.47 0.57 -12.31
C VAL A 38 -2.03 2.02 -12.18
N PHE A 39 -1.21 2.28 -11.17
CA PHE A 39 -0.53 3.54 -10.95
C PHE A 39 0.96 3.34 -11.14
N GLU A 40 1.64 4.35 -11.67
CA GLU A 40 3.10 4.41 -11.75
C GLU A 40 3.62 5.60 -10.96
N LEU A 41 4.63 5.31 -10.15
CA LEU A 41 5.33 6.23 -9.27
C LEU A 41 6.76 6.33 -9.81
N SER A 42 7.05 7.37 -10.58
CA SER A 42 8.27 7.45 -11.40
C SER A 42 9.27 8.46 -10.85
N ASN A 43 10.54 8.05 -10.75
CA ASN A 43 11.64 8.86 -10.19
C ASN A 43 11.42 9.28 -8.72
N GLU A 44 10.83 8.40 -7.91
CA GLU A 44 10.56 8.66 -6.51
C GLU A 44 11.77 8.38 -5.62
N THR A 45 11.96 9.17 -4.57
CA THR A 45 13.00 8.92 -3.57
C THR A 45 12.34 8.54 -2.25
N LEU A 46 12.79 7.44 -1.63
CA LEU A 46 12.33 7.04 -0.30
C LEU A 46 13.02 7.92 0.74
N SER A 47 12.44 9.09 1.02
CA SER A 47 13.06 10.15 1.82
C SER A 47 12.62 10.20 3.28
N THR A 48 11.56 9.49 3.66
CA THR A 48 11.08 9.47 5.04
C THR A 48 11.96 8.52 5.84
N VAL A 49 12.61 9.04 6.88
CA VAL A 49 13.43 8.24 7.81
C VAL A 49 12.52 7.65 8.88
N GLU A 50 12.29 6.34 8.85
CA GLU A 50 11.55 5.63 9.90
C GLU A 50 12.46 5.36 11.11
N ASP A 51 13.67 4.87 10.82
CA ASP A 51 14.76 4.68 11.77
C ASP A 51 16.12 4.66 11.05
N ALA A 52 17.19 4.30 11.75
CA ALA A 52 18.55 4.24 11.16
C ALA A 52 18.71 3.20 10.05
N TYR A 53 17.82 2.21 9.97
CA TYR A 53 17.88 1.03 9.10
C TYR A 53 16.80 1.03 8.01
N THR A 54 15.80 1.90 8.12
CA THR A 54 14.60 1.87 7.28
C THR A 54 14.20 3.26 6.81
N TYR A 55 14.15 3.44 5.49
CA TYR A 55 13.55 4.61 4.83
C TYR A 55 12.22 4.22 4.16
N SER A 56 11.35 5.19 3.93
CA SER A 56 10.05 4.96 3.30
C SER A 56 9.62 6.13 2.42
N ALA A 57 8.58 5.88 1.63
CA ALA A 57 7.75 6.92 1.04
C ALA A 57 6.30 6.43 0.95
N THR A 58 5.37 7.36 1.03
CA THR A 58 3.93 7.09 1.04
C THR A 58 3.24 7.89 -0.05
N TRP A 59 2.30 7.27 -0.76
CA TRP A 59 1.50 7.93 -1.78
C TRP A 59 0.02 7.70 -1.53
N ASN A 60 -0.79 8.76 -1.68
CA ASN A 60 -2.23 8.67 -1.56
C ASN A 60 -2.86 8.27 -2.90
N PHE A 61 -3.85 7.39 -2.85
CA PHE A 61 -4.75 7.20 -3.98
C PHE A 61 -5.54 8.49 -4.21
N THR A 62 -5.69 8.90 -5.48
CA THR A 62 -6.51 10.09 -5.82
C THR A 62 -7.96 9.93 -5.39
N THR A 63 -8.45 8.69 -5.39
CA THR A 63 -9.73 8.32 -4.85
C THR A 63 -9.55 7.03 -4.06
N PRO A 64 -10.14 6.90 -2.86
CA PRO A 64 -10.02 5.67 -2.09
C PRO A 64 -10.44 4.46 -2.92
N ILE A 65 -9.69 3.37 -2.77
CA ILE A 65 -10.05 2.06 -3.33
C ILE A 65 -11.11 1.40 -2.43
N PHE A 66 -11.70 0.28 -2.86
CA PHE A 66 -12.67 -0.43 -2.04
C PHE A 66 -11.99 -1.20 -0.91
N ASP A 67 -12.69 -1.39 0.21
CA ASP A 67 -12.18 -2.18 1.35
C ASP A 67 -11.89 -3.65 1.00
N SER A 68 -12.57 -4.16 -0.04
CA SER A 68 -12.37 -5.52 -0.54
C SER A 68 -11.16 -5.65 -1.47
N ASP A 69 -10.63 -4.53 -1.99
CA ASP A 69 -9.53 -4.54 -2.93
C ASP A 69 -8.21 -4.91 -2.25
N ASN A 70 -7.34 -5.56 -3.03
CA ASN A 70 -5.96 -5.82 -2.64
C ASN A 70 -5.01 -4.98 -3.49
N VAL A 71 -3.78 -4.78 -3.00
CA VAL A 71 -2.75 -4.02 -3.70
C VAL A 71 -1.50 -4.87 -3.88
N LEU A 72 -0.95 -4.83 -5.10
CA LEU A 72 0.35 -5.38 -5.45
C LEU A 72 1.30 -4.23 -5.79
N VAL A 73 2.54 -4.30 -5.29
CA VAL A 73 3.58 -3.32 -5.61
C VAL A 73 4.70 -4.01 -6.39
N TYR A 74 5.06 -3.42 -7.53
CA TYR A 74 6.18 -3.85 -8.35
C TYR A 74 7.23 -2.75 -8.39
N ARG A 75 8.50 -3.14 -8.28
CA ARG A 75 9.65 -2.25 -8.45
C ARG A 75 10.28 -2.45 -9.84
N TRP A 76 10.64 -1.37 -10.49
CA TRP A 76 11.41 -1.39 -11.73
C TRP A 76 12.90 -1.64 -11.46
N GLN A 77 13.51 -2.58 -12.18
CA GLN A 77 14.96 -2.87 -12.11
C GLN A 77 15.76 -2.40 -13.34
N GLY A 78 15.15 -1.64 -14.24
CA GLY A 78 15.81 -1.19 -15.49
C GLY A 78 15.45 -2.01 -16.72
N ASN A 79 15.01 -3.26 -16.55
CA ASN A 79 14.57 -4.15 -17.64
C ASN A 79 13.32 -4.98 -17.31
N SER A 80 12.97 -5.13 -16.02
CA SER A 80 11.83 -5.92 -15.56
C SER A 80 11.18 -5.33 -14.32
N TRP A 81 9.93 -5.72 -14.11
CA TRP A 81 9.15 -5.46 -12.90
C TRP A 81 9.30 -6.62 -11.94
N VAL A 82 9.62 -6.32 -10.69
CA VAL A 82 9.78 -7.32 -9.64
C VAL A 82 8.78 -7.05 -8.53
N LEU A 83 8.00 -8.06 -8.19
CA LEU A 83 7.01 -8.01 -7.12
C LEU A 83 7.69 -7.80 -5.77
N VAL A 84 7.15 -6.88 -4.96
CA VAL A 84 7.52 -6.63 -3.56
C VAL A 84 6.61 -7.49 -2.66
N PRO A 85 7.09 -8.05 -1.54
CA PRO A 85 8.43 -7.92 -0.95
C PRO A 85 9.53 -8.66 -1.72
N VAL A 86 10.74 -8.09 -1.67
CA VAL A 86 11.93 -8.65 -2.31
C VAL A 86 13.20 -8.24 -1.55
N SER A 87 14.23 -9.07 -1.56
CA SER A 87 15.53 -8.81 -0.91
C SER A 87 16.70 -8.97 -1.89
N TYR A 88 17.77 -8.23 -1.64
CA TYR A 88 18.99 -8.20 -2.44
C TYR A 88 20.21 -8.35 -1.54
N ASN A 89 21.20 -9.12 -2.00
CA ASN A 89 22.50 -9.24 -1.35
C ASN A 89 23.46 -8.24 -2.01
N LEU A 90 24.05 -7.33 -1.23
CA LEU A 90 25.02 -6.33 -1.72
C LEU A 90 26.47 -6.83 -1.69
N GLY A 91 26.70 -7.97 -1.05
CA GLY A 91 28.00 -8.59 -0.85
C GLY A 91 28.17 -9.01 0.62
N GLY A 92 28.86 -10.13 0.85
CA GLY A 92 29.10 -10.62 2.20
C GLY A 92 27.81 -10.88 2.99
N SER A 93 27.68 -10.21 4.14
CA SER A 93 26.49 -10.27 5.00
C SER A 93 25.46 -9.18 4.74
N ASP A 94 25.74 -8.25 3.84
CA ASP A 94 24.97 -7.01 3.70
C ASP A 94 23.76 -7.25 2.80
N MET A 95 22.59 -6.97 3.36
CA MET A 95 21.29 -7.29 2.77
C MET A 95 20.39 -6.07 2.82
N VAL A 96 19.71 -5.81 1.71
CA VAL A 96 18.66 -4.79 1.61
C VAL A 96 17.36 -5.42 1.15
N LYS A 97 16.23 -4.83 1.56
CA LYS A 97 14.89 -5.34 1.24
C LYS A 97 13.92 -4.21 0.95
N TYR A 98 12.95 -4.51 0.10
CA TYR A 98 11.72 -3.72 0.00
C TYR A 98 10.57 -4.49 0.60
N ASP A 99 9.70 -3.74 1.27
CA ASP A 99 8.43 -4.19 1.78
C ASP A 99 7.38 -3.10 1.53
N TYR A 100 6.10 -3.40 1.72
CA TYR A 100 5.04 -2.40 1.63
C TYR A 100 3.87 -2.73 2.53
N ASP A 101 3.15 -1.68 2.91
CA ASP A 101 1.79 -1.78 3.40
C ASP A 101 0.86 -0.89 2.57
N PHE A 102 -0.43 -1.11 2.72
CA PHE A 102 -1.43 -0.26 2.11
C PHE A 102 -2.66 -0.15 3.01
N THR A 103 -3.34 0.98 2.88
CA THR A 103 -4.72 1.15 3.28
C THR A 103 -5.55 1.38 2.03
N ARG A 104 -6.87 1.53 2.17
CA ARG A 104 -7.69 1.99 1.05
C ARG A 104 -7.35 3.41 0.57
N TYR A 105 -6.60 4.17 1.35
CA TYR A 105 -6.29 5.58 1.10
C TYR A 105 -4.86 5.79 0.57
N ASP A 106 -3.93 4.91 0.92
CA ASP A 106 -2.52 5.07 0.58
C ASP A 106 -1.77 3.75 0.46
N VAL A 107 -0.59 3.84 -0.15
CA VAL A 107 0.43 2.79 -0.18
C VAL A 107 1.72 3.37 0.37
N LYS A 108 2.37 2.62 1.27
CA LYS A 108 3.67 2.96 1.80
C LYS A 108 4.67 1.89 1.43
N VAL A 109 5.76 2.30 0.78
CA VAL A 109 6.87 1.40 0.44
C VAL A 109 8.02 1.68 1.40
N TYR A 110 8.61 0.61 1.90
CA TYR A 110 9.77 0.62 2.77
C TYR A 110 10.99 0.11 2.02
N PHE A 111 12.11 0.77 2.23
CA PHE A 111 13.44 0.24 1.95
C PHE A 111 14.15 0.06 3.29
N SER A 112 14.73 -1.12 3.53
CA SER A 112 15.51 -1.35 4.75
C SER A 112 16.74 -2.18 4.50
N ALA A 113 17.72 -1.99 5.37
CA ALA A 113 18.99 -2.69 5.37
C ALA A 113 19.22 -3.38 6.72
N ASN A 114 20.06 -4.42 6.76
CA ASN A 114 20.53 -5.01 8.02
C ASN A 114 21.71 -4.25 8.65
N PHE A 115 22.03 -3.08 8.12
CA PHE A 115 23.02 -2.11 8.58
C PHE A 115 22.44 -0.69 8.41
N PRO A 116 23.03 0.37 9.02
CA PRO A 116 22.50 1.72 8.88
C PRO A 116 22.42 2.18 7.42
N VAL A 117 21.29 2.73 6.98
CA VAL A 117 21.08 3.16 5.58
C VAL A 117 22.07 4.24 5.15
N ASN A 118 22.55 5.05 6.10
CA ASN A 118 23.57 6.06 5.84
C ASN A 118 24.95 5.49 5.50
N ASP A 119 25.18 4.19 5.72
CA ASP A 119 26.43 3.51 5.37
C ASP A 119 26.42 2.97 3.93
N LEU A 120 25.31 3.10 3.20
CA LEU A 120 25.26 2.82 1.76
C LEU A 120 26.28 3.69 1.00
N THR A 121 26.97 3.09 0.05
CA THR A 121 27.75 3.85 -0.92
C THR A 121 26.83 4.72 -1.77
N ASN A 122 27.37 5.78 -2.39
CA ASN A 122 26.59 6.61 -3.31
C ASN A 122 25.97 5.81 -4.46
N ALA A 123 26.64 4.74 -4.91
CA ALA A 123 26.12 3.86 -5.96
C ALA A 123 24.91 3.06 -5.45
N GLU A 124 25.02 2.43 -4.28
CA GLU A 124 23.92 1.65 -3.71
C GLU A 124 22.73 2.55 -3.32
N TYR A 125 22.99 3.74 -2.79
CA TYR A 125 21.93 4.72 -2.53
C TYR A 125 21.20 5.11 -3.82
N ASN A 126 21.93 5.31 -4.92
CA ASN A 126 21.33 5.60 -6.21
C ASN A 126 20.53 4.42 -6.77
N ASP A 127 21.02 3.20 -6.57
CA ASP A 127 20.38 1.99 -7.08
C ASP A 127 19.12 1.64 -6.28
N PHE A 128 19.08 1.90 -4.97
CA PHE A 128 18.01 1.41 -4.10
C PHE A 128 17.11 2.49 -3.46
N VAL A 129 17.58 3.72 -3.26
CA VAL A 129 16.81 4.73 -2.52
C VAL A 129 16.36 5.88 -3.41
N TYR A 130 17.25 6.34 -4.30
CA TYR A 130 17.03 7.50 -5.13
C TYR A 130 16.37 7.14 -6.46
N ARG A 131 15.41 7.97 -6.91
CA ARG A 131 14.75 7.87 -8.23
C ARG A 131 14.27 6.47 -8.62
N GLN A 132 13.72 5.77 -7.64
CA GLN A 132 13.08 4.49 -7.81
C GLN A 132 11.78 4.65 -8.60
N THR A 133 11.43 3.61 -9.36
CA THR A 133 10.14 3.56 -10.06
C THR A 133 9.35 2.36 -9.57
N PHE A 134 8.09 2.60 -9.21
CA PHE A 134 7.15 1.58 -8.74
C PHE A 134 5.89 1.56 -9.58
N ARG A 135 5.24 0.40 -9.64
CA ARG A 135 3.86 0.25 -10.08
C ARG A 135 3.01 -0.31 -8.96
N VAL A 136 1.89 0.33 -8.72
CA VAL A 136 0.88 -0.08 -7.75
C VAL A 136 -0.32 -0.59 -8.53
N VAL A 137 -0.63 -1.87 -8.38
CA VAL A 137 -1.75 -2.52 -9.06
C VAL A 137 -2.83 -2.83 -8.04
N VAL A 138 -4.04 -2.32 -8.28
CA VAL A 138 -5.23 -2.60 -7.48
C VAL A 138 -5.93 -3.82 -8.06
N VAL A 139 -6.03 -4.87 -7.26
CA VAL A 139 -6.70 -6.13 -7.58
C VAL A 139 -8.08 -6.11 -6.92
N PRO A 140 -9.18 -6.16 -7.70
CA PRO A 140 -10.52 -6.15 -7.13
C PRO A 140 -10.76 -7.33 -6.18
N GLY A 141 -11.46 -7.11 -5.07
CA GLY A 141 -11.76 -8.18 -4.11
C GLY A 141 -12.56 -9.36 -4.68
N GLY A 142 -13.31 -9.13 -5.75
CA GLY A 142 -14.04 -10.16 -6.50
C GLY A 142 -13.17 -10.95 -7.49
N PHE A 143 -11.86 -10.71 -7.58
CA PHE A 143 -10.97 -11.37 -8.52
C PHE A 143 -10.72 -12.83 -8.14
N GLN A 144 -11.30 -13.78 -8.91
CA GLN A 144 -11.28 -15.21 -8.58
C GLN A 144 -10.21 -16.04 -9.31
N GLN A 145 -9.40 -15.42 -10.18
CA GLN A 145 -8.43 -16.18 -10.96
C GLN A 145 -7.19 -16.52 -10.13
N LYS A 146 -6.84 -17.82 -10.10
CA LYS A 146 -5.56 -18.27 -9.56
C LYS A 146 -4.47 -18.02 -10.58
N MET A 147 -3.51 -17.18 -10.23
CA MET A 147 -2.38 -16.87 -11.09
C MET A 147 -1.14 -16.53 -10.28
N ASN A 148 0.00 -16.52 -10.95
CA ASN A 148 1.25 -16.07 -10.37
C ASN A 148 1.39 -14.54 -10.54
N PHE A 149 1.17 -13.79 -9.46
CA PHE A 149 1.31 -12.33 -9.47
C PHE A 149 2.76 -11.85 -9.62
N SER A 150 3.77 -12.73 -9.54
CA SER A 150 5.15 -12.33 -9.76
C SER A 150 5.44 -11.90 -11.20
N ASP A 151 4.64 -12.38 -12.17
CA ASP A 151 4.70 -11.93 -13.55
C ASP A 151 3.79 -10.71 -13.73
N TYR A 152 4.41 -9.54 -13.83
CA TYR A 152 3.71 -8.28 -14.02
C TYR A 152 2.86 -8.28 -15.31
N ASN A 153 3.38 -8.76 -16.43
CA ASN A 153 2.67 -8.72 -17.71
C ASN A 153 1.45 -9.63 -17.69
N ALA A 154 1.60 -10.84 -17.13
CA ALA A 154 0.48 -11.75 -16.92
C ALA A 154 -0.58 -11.12 -16.02
N THR A 155 -0.16 -10.48 -14.92
CA THR A 155 -1.06 -9.79 -13.97
C THR A 155 -1.88 -8.69 -14.65
N ILE A 156 -1.22 -7.81 -15.41
CA ILE A 156 -1.91 -6.75 -16.17
C ILE A 156 -2.89 -7.34 -17.19
N SER A 157 -2.49 -8.40 -17.89
CA SER A 157 -3.36 -9.08 -18.86
C SER A 157 -4.62 -9.66 -18.20
N ALA A 158 -4.46 -10.41 -17.11
CA ALA A 158 -5.56 -11.03 -16.39
C ALA A 158 -6.55 -10.02 -15.78
N LEU A 159 -6.05 -8.84 -15.40
CA LEU A 159 -6.85 -7.74 -14.88
C LEU A 159 -7.47 -6.86 -15.98
N GLY A 160 -7.21 -7.16 -17.27
CA GLY A 160 -7.72 -6.38 -18.40
C GLY A 160 -7.08 -4.99 -18.52
N LEU A 161 -5.87 -4.81 -18.01
CA LEU A 161 -5.18 -3.52 -17.90
C LEU A 161 -4.20 -3.22 -19.03
N GLU A 162 -4.10 -4.07 -20.05
CA GLU A 162 -3.10 -3.96 -21.13
C GLU A 162 -3.14 -2.61 -21.86
N ASN A 163 -4.33 -2.04 -22.00
CA ASN A 163 -4.56 -0.75 -22.66
C ASN A 163 -5.07 0.32 -21.69
N ALA A 164 -5.02 0.05 -20.38
CA ALA A 164 -5.48 1.01 -19.38
C ALA A 164 -4.48 2.17 -19.26
N PRO A 165 -4.95 3.42 -19.13
CA PRO A 165 -4.06 4.53 -18.87
C PRO A 165 -3.37 4.31 -17.51
N VAL A 166 -2.05 4.41 -17.51
CA VAL A 166 -1.25 4.36 -16.28
C VAL A 166 -1.46 5.68 -15.53
N LYS A 167 -2.02 5.59 -14.32
CA LYS A 167 -2.32 6.76 -13.48
C LYS A 167 -1.10 7.14 -12.63
N THR A 168 -1.10 8.34 -12.07
CA THR A 168 -0.09 8.77 -11.10
C THR A 168 -0.72 8.95 -9.72
N MET A 169 0.08 8.86 -8.66
CA MET A 169 -0.37 9.14 -7.28
C MET A 169 0.38 10.36 -6.73
N GLN A 170 -0.20 11.00 -5.73
CA GLN A 170 0.44 12.14 -5.06
C GLN A 170 1.22 11.67 -3.84
N ILE A 171 2.47 12.11 -3.71
CA ILE A 171 3.26 11.85 -2.51
C ILE A 171 2.59 12.46 -1.28
N LYS A 172 2.45 11.66 -0.23
CA LYS A 172 1.94 12.09 1.07
C LYS A 172 3.10 12.74 1.81
N LYS A 173 3.11 14.07 1.81
CA LYS A 173 4.10 14.89 2.52
C LYS A 173 3.84 14.88 4.02
#